data_AF-A0A0K2XQ77-F1
#
_entry.id   AF-A0A0K2XQ77-F1
#
_cell.length_a   1.000
_cell.length_b   1.000
_cell.length_c   1.000
_cell.angle_alpha   90.00
_cell.angle_beta   90.00
_cell.angle_gamma   90.00
#
_symmetry.space_group_name_H-M   'P 1'
#
loop_
_entity.id
_entity.type
_entity.pdbx_description
1 polymer ?
#
loop_
_entity_poly.entity_id
_entity_poly.type
_entity_poly.pdbx_seq_one_letter_code
_entity_poly.pdbx_strand_id
1 'polypeptide(L)' 'MNWVDDLKIALLENNLERASLLIETCPFLSEPCTDLEVLQSAKTLIATTIERLQAEQRTLGVQMRQLKAAQKFLEIS' A
#
# COMPACT_ATOMS: atom_id res chain seq x y z
N MET A 1 0.70 16.23 15.42
CA MET A 1 1.52 15.83 14.27
C MET A 1 0.67 14.93 13.40
N ASN A 2 0.47 15.33 12.15
CA ASN A 2 -0.59 14.88 11.26
C ASN A 2 -0.26 13.51 10.68
N TRP A 3 -0.92 12.46 11.16
CA TRP A 3 -0.91 11.14 10.53
C TRP A 3 -1.11 11.20 9.00
N VAL A 4 -1.95 12.14 8.53
CA VAL A 4 -2.17 12.42 7.10
C VAL A 4 -0.89 12.88 6.39
N ASP A 5 -0.10 13.75 7.03
CA ASP A 5 1.16 14.24 6.47
C ASP A 5 2.20 13.11 6.44
N ASP A 6 2.25 12.26 7.47
CA ASP A 6 3.13 11.09 7.49
C ASP A 6 2.78 10.08 6.39
N LEU A 7 1.47 9.84 6.17
CA LEU A 7 1.00 8.96 5.10
C LEU A 7 1.36 9.54 3.72
N LYS A 8 1.20 10.85 3.56
CA LYS A 8 1.59 11.56 2.34
C LYS A 8 3.09 11.45 2.08
N ILE A 9 3.93 11.64 3.09
CA ILE A 9 5.39 11.48 3.00
C ILE A 9 5.74 10.05 2.59
N ALA A 10 5.17 9.04 3.25
CA ALA A 10 5.44 7.64 2.92
C ALA A 10 5.10 7.31 1.45
N LEU A 11 3.99 7.84 0.94
CA LEU A 11 3.60 7.66 -0.47
C LEU A 11 4.52 8.42 -1.46
N LEU A 12 5.03 9.59 -1.08
CA LEU A 12 6.00 10.35 -1.89
C LEU A 12 7.37 9.67 -1.93
N GLU A 13 7.81 9.06 -0.83
CA GLU A 13 9.04 8.26 -0.74
C GLU A 13 8.90 6.90 -1.44
N ASN A 14 7.73 6.59 -1.99
CA ASN A 14 7.37 5.28 -2.54
C ASN A 14 7.59 4.13 -1.55
N ASN A 15 7.46 4.41 -0.25
CA ASN A 15 7.60 3.44 0.82
C ASN A 15 6.21 2.86 1.15
N LEU A 16 5.80 1.87 0.36
CA LEU A 16 4.47 1.27 0.47
C LEU A 16 4.27 0.48 1.77
N GLU A 17 5.33 -0.11 2.32
CA GLU A 17 5.30 -0.78 3.62
C GLU A 17 4.95 0.21 4.74
N ARG A 18 5.65 1.35 4.79
CA ARG A 18 5.37 2.41 5.75
C ARG A 18 3.97 3.00 5.56
N ALA A 19 3.56 3.22 4.32
CA ALA A 19 2.21 3.71 4.03
C ALA A 19 1.13 2.72 4.51
N SER A 20 1.34 1.42 4.32
CA SER A 20 0.41 0.37 4.76
C SER A 20 0.32 0.31 6.28
N LEU A 21 1.46 0.37 6.98
CA LEU A 21 1.50 0.41 8.44
C LEU A 21 0.74 1.63 9.00
N LEU A 22 0.88 2.79 8.37
CA LEU A 22 0.14 3.99 8.76
C LEU A 22 -1.37 3.80 8.59
N ILE A 23 -1.82 3.13 7.53
CA ILE A 23 -3.25 2.82 7.33
C ILE A 23 -3.77 1.86 8.41
N GLU A 24 -3.02 0.82 8.76
CA GLU A 24 -3.41 -0.12 9.82
C GLU A 24 -3.50 0.56 11.19
N THR A 25 -2.67 1.57 11.42
CA THR A 25 -2.62 2.36 12.66
C THR A 25 -3.40 3.67 12.55
N CYS A 26 -4.37 3.75 11.63
CA CYS A 26 -5.15 4.96 11.40
C CYS A 26 -5.85 5.43 12.70
N PRO A 27 -5.59 6.66 13.17
CA PRO A 27 -6.13 7.16 14.43
C PRO A 27 -7.66 7.27 14.39
N PHE A 28 -8.23 7.43 13.19
CA PHE A 28 -9.67 7.55 12.98
C PHE A 28 -10.46 6.26 13.26
N LEU A 29 -9.77 5.13 13.43
CA LEU A 29 -10.37 3.87 13.84
C LEU A 29 -10.74 3.87 15.33
N SER A 30 -10.01 4.62 16.15
CA SER A 30 -10.20 4.70 17.60
C SER A 30 -10.96 5.95 18.02
N GLU A 31 -10.68 7.09 17.35
CA GLU A 31 -11.33 8.37 17.65
C GLU A 31 -11.82 9.03 16.35
N PRO A 32 -13.12 9.34 16.22
CA PRO A 32 -13.64 9.93 15.01
C PRO A 32 -13.05 11.32 14.76
N CYS A 33 -12.52 11.55 13.56
CA CYS A 33 -12.10 12.88 13.14
C CYS A 33 -13.31 13.72 12.72
N THR A 34 -13.41 14.94 13.25
CA THR A 34 -14.47 15.89 12.91
C THR A 34 -14.07 16.85 11.79
N ASP A 35 -12.80 16.87 11.40
CA ASP A 35 -12.27 17.72 10.34
C ASP A 35 -12.48 17.06 8.97
N LEU A 36 -13.35 17.68 8.17
CA LEU A 36 -13.71 17.19 6.83
C LEU A 36 -12.54 17.23 5.85
N GLU A 37 -11.66 18.23 5.92
CA GLU A 37 -10.52 18.35 5.00
C GLU A 37 -9.49 17.25 5.27
N VAL A 38 -9.27 16.95 6.54
CA VAL A 38 -8.41 15.85 7.00
C VAL A 38 -8.98 14.51 6.53
N LEU A 39 -10.28 14.26 6.70
CA LEU A 39 -10.93 13.04 6.24
C LEU A 39 -10.87 12.87 4.72
N GLN A 40 -11.09 13.94 3.96
CA GLN A 40 -11.04 13.91 2.51
C GLN A 40 -9.61 13.64 2.00
N SER A 41 -8.61 14.23 2.66
CA SER A 41 -7.19 13.98 2.37
C SER A 41 -6.83 12.53 2.69
N ALA A 42 -7.20 12.03 3.86
CA ALA A 42 -6.98 10.66 4.29
C ALA A 42 -7.59 9.65 3.31
N LYS A 43 -8.84 9.88 2.87
CA LYS A 43 -9.52 9.04 1.88
C LYS A 43 -8.74 8.96 0.57
N THR A 44 -8.28 10.10 0.07
CA THR A 44 -7.50 10.18 -1.18
C THR A 44 -6.19 9.40 -1.07
N LEU A 45 -5.48 9.57 0.03
CA LEU A 45 -4.22 8.87 0.27
C LEU A 45 -4.43 7.35 0.42
N ILE A 46 -5.44 6.92 1.18
CA ILE A 46 -5.77 5.50 1.33
C ILE A 46 -6.14 4.87 -0.02
N ALA A 47 -6.94 5.55 -0.84
CA ALA A 47 -7.28 5.07 -2.18
C ALA A 47 -6.02 4.91 -3.05
N THR A 48 -5.12 5.89 -2.99
CA THR A 48 -3.82 5.83 -3.69
C THR A 48 -2.99 4.63 -3.22
N THR A 49 -2.94 4.35 -1.90
CA THR A 49 -2.23 3.19 -1.37
C THR A 49 -2.83 1.88 -1.86
N ILE A 50 -4.16 1.77 -1.90
CA ILE A 50 -4.86 0.58 -2.42
C ILE A 50 -4.50 0.33 -3.88
N GLU A 51 -4.53 1.36 -4.72
CA GLU A 51 -4.17 1.24 -6.14
C GLU A 51 -2.73 0.73 -6.32
N ARG A 52 -1.80 1.26 -5.52
CA ARG A 52 -0.39 0.81 -5.55
C ARG A 52 -0.22 -0.63 -5.07
N LEU A 53 -0.89 -1.02 -3.99
CA LEU A 53 -0.87 -2.41 -3.50
C LEU A 53 -1.42 -3.39 -4.55
N GLN A 54 -2.49 -3.02 -5.26
CA GLN A 54 -3.02 -3.84 -6.35
C GLN A 54 -2.04 -3.96 -7.52
N ALA A 55 -1.29 -2.89 -7.84
CA ALA A 55 -0.27 -2.94 -8.89
C ALA A 55 0.90 -3.85 -8.50
N GLU A 56 1.36 -3.79 -7.24
CA GLU A 56 2.39 -4.70 -6.71
C GLU A 56 1.91 -6.15 -6.71
N GLN A 57 0.68 -6.41 -6.28
CA GLN A 57 0.11 -7.76 -6.28
C GLN A 57 0.08 -8.37 -7.68
N ARG A 58 -0.29 -7.58 -8.70
CA ARG A 58 -0.27 -8.03 -10.11
C ARG A 58 1.14 -8.37 -10.56
N THR A 59 2.12 -7.53 -10.21
CA THR A 59 3.54 -7.72 -10.53
C THR A 59 4.08 -8.98 -9.88
N LEU A 60 3.81 -9.17 -8.59
CA LEU A 60 4.17 -10.39 -7.85
C LEU A 60 3.57 -11.63 -8.51
N GLY A 61 2.31 -11.56 -8.95
CA GLY A 61 1.66 -12.65 -9.68
C GLY A 61 2.37 -13.03 -10.98
N VAL A 62 2.92 -12.05 -11.72
CA VAL A 62 3.75 -12.30 -12.92
C VAL A 62 5.06 -12.99 -12.54
N GLN A 63 5.76 -12.44 -11.54
CA GLN A 63 7.04 -12.98 -11.06
C GLN A 63 6.89 -14.43 -10.57
N MET A 64 5.83 -14.74 -9.84
CA MET A 64 5.51 -16.10 -9.38
C MET A 64 5.29 -17.07 -10.54
N ARG A 65 4.64 -16.64 -11.63
CA ARG A 65 4.47 -17.48 -12.83
C ARG A 65 5.80 -17.75 -13.52
N GLN A 66 6.66 -16.74 -13.63
CA GLN A 66 8.01 -16.88 -14.19
C GLN A 66 8.85 -17.84 -13.35
N LEU A 67 8.82 -17.69 -12.02
CA LEU A 67 9.52 -18.57 -11.10
C LEU A 67 9.07 -20.03 -11.26
N LYS A 68 7.76 -20.27 -11.31
CA LYS A 68 7.21 -21.62 -11.55
C LYS A 68 7.65 -22.22 -12.88
N ALA A 69 7.72 -21.40 -13.95
CA ALA A 69 8.20 -21.87 -15.24
C ALA A 69 9.69 -22.24 -15.21
N ALA A 70 10.51 -21.41 -14.55
CA ALA A 70 11.93 -21.68 -14.36
C ALA A 70 12.18 -22.96 -13.52
N GLN A 71 11.43 -23.13 -12.42
CA GLN A 71 11.49 -24.34 -11.59
C GLN A 71 11.14 -25.59 -12.41
N LYS A 72 10.04 -25.57 -13.17
CA LYS A 72 9.67 -26.68 -14.05
C LYS A 72 10.74 -27.01 -15.09
N PHE A 73 11.39 -26.01 -15.67
CA PHE A 73 12.49 -26.23 -16.60
C PHE A 73 13.66 -26.97 -15.93
N LEU A 74 14.03 -26.54 -14.71
CA LEU A 74 15.10 -27.21 -13.95
C LEU A 74 14.75 -28.65 -13.55
N GLU A 75 13.48 -28.98 -13.34
CA GLU A 75 13.04 -30.35 -13.02
C GLU A 75 13.07 -31.30 -14.22
N ILE A 76 12.97 -30.79 -15.45
CA ILE A 76 13.00 -31.58 -16.69
C ILE A 76 14.38 -31.57 -17.40
N SER A 77 15.34 -30.81 -16.87
CA SER A 77 16.72 -30.70 -17.37
C SER A 77 17.64 -31.66 -16.64
#